data_AF-A0A371LXW1-F1
#
_entry.id   AF-A0A371LXW1-F1
#
_cell.length_a   1.000
_cell.length_b   1.000
_cell.length_c   1.000
_cell.angle_alpha   90.00
_cell.angle_beta   90.00
_cell.angle_gamma   90.00
#
_symmetry.space_group_name_H-M   'P 1'
#
loop_
_entity.id
_entity.type
_entity.pdbx_description
1 polymer ?
#
loop_
_entity_poly.entity_id
_entity_poly.type
_entity_poly.pdbx_seq_one_letter_code
_entity_poly.pdbx_strand_id
1 'polypeptide(L)' 'MKLRTVADDRAFRYLMVAGVVAAAANFVLTYLDTGRLDFFAVAVQFTLVVVIGVALVSYWNYMERRADSE' A
#
# COMPACT_ATOMS: atom_id res chain seq x y z
N MET A 1 -2.61 -1.39 18.53
CA MET A 1 -1.67 -0.51 17.81
C MET A 1 -2.49 0.64 17.23
N LYS A 2 -2.10 1.91 17.43
CA LYS A 2 -2.87 3.04 16.89
C LYS A 2 -2.54 3.19 15.40
N LEU A 3 -3.52 3.51 14.55
CA LEU A 3 -3.33 3.80 13.11
C LEU A 3 -2.20 4.81 12.86
N ARG A 4 -2.02 5.75 13.79
CA ARG A 4 -0.94 6.75 13.78
C ARG A 4 0.46 6.14 13.87
N THR A 5 0.65 5.02 14.57
CA THR A 5 1.94 4.33 14.68
C THR A 5 2.30 3.62 13.38
N VAL A 6 1.32 3.07 12.66
CA VAL A 6 1.51 2.48 11.33
C VAL A 6 1.83 3.56 10.30
N ALA A 7 1.17 4.71 10.37
CA ALA A 7 1.39 5.83 9.45
C ALA A 7 2.78 6.50 9.60
N ASP A 8 3.38 6.46 10.79
CA ASP A 8 4.73 7.00 11.05
C ASP A 8 5.86 6.01 10.72
N ASP A 9 5.52 4.75 10.45
CA ASP A 9 6.49 3.70 10.14
C ASP A 9 7.15 3.95 8.77
N ARG A 10 8.49 3.97 8.73
CA ARG A 10 9.24 4.21 7.48
C ARG A 10 8.98 3.12 6.44
N ALA A 11 8.88 1.85 6.84
CA ALA A 11 8.59 0.76 5.92
C ALA A 11 7.17 0.87 5.37
N PHE A 12 6.19 1.25 6.20
CA PHE A 12 4.85 1.56 5.71
C PHE A 12 4.86 2.71 4.70
N ARG A 13 5.61 3.80 4.99
CA ARG A 13 5.76 4.93 4.07
C ARG A 13 6.38 4.53 2.75
N TYR A 14 7.46 3.75 2.75
CA TYR A 14 8.08 3.27 1.52
C TYR A 14 7.16 2.35 0.73
N LEU A 15 6.44 1.46 1.41
CA LEU A 15 5.48 0.57 0.76
C LEU A 15 4.31 1.35 0.15
N MET A 16 3.80 2.37 0.86
CA MET A 16 2.78 3.28 0.34
C MET A 16 3.29 4.06 -0.88
N VAL A 17 4.50 4.63 -0.83
CA VAL A 17 5.10 5.34 -1.97
C VAL A 17 5.27 4.40 -3.16
N ALA A 18 5.82 3.21 -2.96
CA ALA A 18 5.99 2.22 -4.02
C ALA A 18 4.64 1.80 -4.63
N GLY A 19 3.62 1.59 -3.79
CA GLY A 19 2.27 1.28 -4.23
C GLY A 19 1.60 2.41 -5.01
N VAL A 20 1.80 3.67 -4.59
CA VAL A 20 1.33 4.85 -5.34
C VAL A 20 2.02 4.97 -6.69
N VAL A 21 3.35 4.79 -6.73
CA VAL A 21 4.12 4.81 -7.98
C VAL A 21 3.66 3.69 -8.92
N ALA A 22 3.43 2.48 -8.40
CA ALA A 22 2.93 1.36 -9.19
C ALA A 22 1.52 1.61 -9.73
N ALA A 23 0.63 2.20 -8.93
CA ALA A 23 -0.73 2.56 -9.37
C ALA A 23 -0.69 3.66 -10.45
N ALA A 24 0.14 4.69 -10.26
CA ALA A 24 0.31 5.77 -11.24
C ALA A 24 0.90 5.25 -12.57
N ALA A 25 1.90 4.38 -12.50
CA ALA A 25 2.49 3.75 -13.69
C ALA A 25 1.44 2.91 -14.44
N ASN A 26 0.67 2.08 -13.74
CA ASN A 26 -0.39 1.29 -14.36
C ASN A 26 -1.46 2.18 -14.99
N PHE A 27 -1.89 3.24 -14.31
CA PHE A 27 -2.87 4.17 -14.88
C PHE A 27 -2.39 4.81 -16.18
N VAL A 28 -1.13 5.27 -16.21
CA VAL A 28 -0.53 5.86 -17.41
C VAL A 28 -0.44 4.82 -18.53
N LEU A 29 0.00 3.60 -18.22
CA LEU A 29 0.09 2.52 -19.21
C LEU A 29 -1.30 2.16 -19.77
N THR A 30 -2.32 2.01 -18.92
CA THR A 30 -3.69 1.74 -19.35
C THR A 30 -4.23 2.87 -20.23
N TYR A 31 -3.96 4.13 -19.88
CA TYR A 31 -4.36 5.27 -20.70
C TYR A 31 -3.67 5.27 -22.06
N LEU A 32 -2.37 4.97 -22.10
CA LEU A 32 -1.62 4.88 -23.36
C LEU A 32 -2.11 3.73 -24.26
N ASP A 33 -2.51 2.62 -23.66
CA ASP A 33 -2.96 1.42 -24.40
C ASP A 33 -4.41 1.55 -24.91
N THR A 34 -5.31 2.10 -24.09
CA THR A 34 -6.75 2.13 -24.39
C THR A 34 -7.31 3.50 -24.76
N GLY A 35 -6.53 4.58 -24.55
CA GLY A 35 -7.00 5.97 -24.68
C GLY A 35 -8.08 6.37 -23.67
N ARG A 36 -8.38 5.51 -22.69
CA ARG A 36 -9.44 5.72 -21.68
C ARG A 36 -8.84 5.94 -20.30
N LEU A 37 -9.45 6.86 -19.56
CA LEU A 37 -9.15 7.09 -18.15
C LEU A 37 -10.03 6.18 -17.30
N ASP A 38 -9.49 5.03 -16.89
CA ASP A 38 -10.18 4.09 -16.00
C ASP A 38 -9.92 4.45 -14.53
N PHE A 39 -10.64 5.47 -14.05
CA PHE A 39 -10.55 5.93 -12.66
C PHE A 39 -11.03 4.88 -11.65
N PHE A 40 -11.94 3.98 -12.05
CA PHE A 40 -12.45 2.94 -11.16
C PHE A 40 -11.38 1.88 -10.89
N ALA A 41 -10.69 1.42 -11.93
CA ALA A 41 -9.56 0.49 -11.78
C ALA A 41 -8.46 1.09 -10.89
N VAL A 42 -8.13 2.37 -11.06
CA VAL A 42 -7.15 3.05 -10.21
C VAL A 42 -7.61 3.12 -8.75
N ALA A 43 -8.87 3.49 -8.51
CA ALA A 43 -9.40 3.57 -7.15
C ALA A 43 -9.38 2.20 -6.45
N VAL A 44 -9.74 1.14 -7.16
CA VAL A 44 -9.66 -0.25 -6.66
C VAL A 44 -8.21 -0.64 -6.38
N GLN A 45 -7.29 -0.37 -7.30
CA GLN A 45 -5.88 -0.69 -7.14
C GLN A 45 -5.26 0.05 -5.95
N PHE A 46 -5.56 1.34 -5.80
CA PHE A 46 -5.11 2.14 -4.66
C PHE A 46 -5.69 1.60 -3.34
N THR A 47 -6.97 1.24 -3.31
CA THR A 47 -7.61 0.64 -2.13
C THR A 47 -6.92 -0.66 -1.73
N LEU A 48 -6.61 -1.54 -2.69
CA LEU A 48 -5.91 -2.79 -2.44
C LEU A 48 -4.50 -2.57 -1.88
N VAL A 49 -3.74 -1.63 -2.45
CA VAL A 49 -2.41 -1.25 -1.94
C VAL A 49 -2.49 -0.83 -0.47
N VAL A 50 -3.45 0.03 -0.13
CA VAL A 50 -3.63 0.50 1.26
C VAL A 50 -3.97 -0.66 2.19
N VAL A 51 -4.95 -1.49 1.83
CA VAL A 51 -5.38 -2.62 2.66
C VAL A 51 -4.25 -3.61 2.89
N ILE A 52 -3.53 -3.99 1.82
CA ILE A 52 -2.40 -4.91 1.89
C ILE A 52 -1.28 -4.30 2.73
N GLY A 53 -0.94 -3.03 2.49
CA GLY A 53 0.11 -2.34 3.25
C GLY A 53 -0.17 -2.28 4.74
N VAL A 54 -1.41 -1.97 5.14
CA VAL A 54 -1.82 -1.94 6.55
C VAL A 54 -1.74 -3.34 7.16
N ALA A 55 -2.20 -4.37 6.44
CA ALA A 55 -2.14 -5.75 6.93
C ALA A 55 -0.69 -6.22 7.12
N LEU A 56 0.20 -5.92 6.17
CA LEU A 56 1.60 -6.34 6.20
C LEU A 56 2.35 -5.71 7.38
N VAL A 57 2.17 -4.41 7.61
CA VAL A 57 2.81 -3.71 8.73
C VAL A 57 2.24 -4.14 10.07
N SER A 58 0.92 -4.39 10.13
CA SER A 58 0.29 -4.92 11.35
C SER A 58 0.81 -6.32 11.68
N TYR A 59 0.98 -7.16 10.66
CA TYR A 59 1.53 -8.51 10.79
C TYR A 59 2.99 -8.50 11.24
N TRP A 60 3.82 -7.66 10.61
CA TRP A 60 5.24 -7.52 11.00
C TRP A 60 5.38 -7.12 12.46
N ASN A 61 4.63 -6.10 12.90
CA ASN A 61 4.62 -5.66 14.28
C ASN A 61 4.09 -6.71 15.27
N TYR A 62 3.17 -7.56 14.83
CA TYR A 62 2.71 -8.69 15.64
C TYR A 62 3.82 -9.73 15.81
N MET A 63 4.54 -10.05 14.73
CA MET A 63 5.68 -10.97 14.76
C MET A 63 6.84 -10.44 15.60
N GLU A 64 7.14 -9.15 15.51
CA GLU A 64 8.22 -8.51 16.28
C GLU A 64 7.93 -8.55 17.79
N ARG A 65 6.68 -8.26 18.20
CA ARG A 65 6.26 -8.41 19.61
C ARG A 65 6.28 -9.85 20.09
N ARG A 66 6.01 -10.80 19.20
CA ARG A 66 6.08 -12.22 19.53
C ARG A 66 7.52 -12.66 19.74
N ALA A 67 8.44 -12.20 18.89
CA ALA A 67 9.86 -12.47 19.00
C ALA A 67 10.49 -11.88 20.26
N ASP A 68 10.08 -10.68 20.70
CA ASP A 68 10.54 -10.08 21.96
C ASP A 68 9.97 -10.77 23.22
N SER A 69 8.91 -11.57 23.07
CA SER A 69 8.24 -12.27 24.18
C SER A 69 8.73 -13.70 24.42
N GLU A 70 9.55 -14.23 23.51
CA GLU A 70 10.25 -15.52 23.61
C GLU A 70 11.69 -15.30 24.11
#